data_AF-A0A0C3GGV9-F1
#
_entry.id   AF-A0A0C3GGV9-F1
#
_cell.length_a   1.000
_cell.length_b   1.000
_cell.length_c   1.000
_cell.angle_alpha   90.00
_cell.angle_beta   90.00
_cell.angle_gamma   90.00
#
_symmetry.space_group_name_H-M   'P 1'
#
loop_
_entity.id
_entity.type
_entity.pdbx_description
1 polymer ?
#
loop_
_entity_poly.entity_id
_entity_poly.type
_entity_poly.pdbx_seq_one_letter_code
_entity_poly.pdbx_strand_id
1 'polypeptide(L)'
;MLSEPVQDNKRLEIAIVDETIKNAKEMLLLATLQLDAIAESCTEWEVEEKLKHVPSNLYESYARTLERVDQQPDNFRMLAYRMLL
;
A
#
# COMPACT_ATOMS: atom_id res chain seq x y z
N MET A 1 -36.63 13.52 -10.27
CA MET A 1 -35.57 14.34 -9.66
C MET A 1 -34.35 13.43 -9.52
N LEU A 2 -33.32 13.65 -10.33
CA LEU A 2 -32.06 12.89 -10.27
C LEU A 2 -31.18 13.56 -9.22
N SER A 3 -31.11 12.99 -8.03
CA SER A 3 -30.18 13.42 -6.98
C SER A 3 -28.77 12.93 -7.34
N GLU A 4 -27.99 13.86 -7.87
CA GLU A 4 -26.52 14.01 -7.89
C GLU A 4 -25.61 12.75 -7.83
N PRO A 5 -25.05 12.29 -8.96
CA PRO A 5 -23.93 11.32 -8.98
C PRO A 5 -22.59 11.92 -8.49
N VAL A 6 -22.54 13.23 -8.21
CA VAL A 6 -21.29 13.94 -7.90
C VAL A 6 -20.90 13.84 -6.41
N GLN A 7 -21.88 13.73 -5.51
CA GLN A 7 -21.60 13.60 -4.07
C GLN A 7 -21.11 12.21 -3.67
N ASP A 8 -21.67 11.15 -4.27
CA ASP A 8 -21.25 9.77 -3.98
C ASP A 8 -19.81 9.50 -4.43
N ASN A 9 -19.39 10.06 -5.57
CA ASN A 9 -18.03 9.88 -6.07
C ASN A 9 -16.97 10.46 -5.10
N LYS A 10 -17.23 11.63 -4.52
CA LYS A 10 -16.31 12.24 -3.53
C LYS A 10 -16.20 11.44 -2.24
N ARG A 11 -17.29 10.83 -1.78
CA ARG A 11 -17.27 9.99 -0.58
C ARG A 11 -16.44 8.72 -0.81
N LEU A 12 -16.60 8.11 -1.98
CA LEU A 12 -15.82 6.94 -2.39
C LEU A 12 -14.33 7.28 -2.53
N GLU A 13 -14.00 8.42 -3.16
CA GLU A 13 -12.62 8.90 -3.29
C GLU A 13 -11.94 9.06 -1.92
N ILE A 14 -12.62 9.72 -0.96
CA ILE A 14 -12.11 9.90 0.40
C ILE A 14 -11.91 8.55 1.08
N ALA A 15 -12.90 7.64 0.98
CA ALA A 15 -12.80 6.31 1.59
C ALA A 15 -11.63 5.48 1.03
N ILE A 16 -11.41 5.52 -0.29
CA ILE A 16 -10.28 4.84 -0.94
C ILE A 16 -8.96 5.40 -0.43
N VAL A 17 -8.81 6.74 -0.39
CA VAL A 17 -7.57 7.39 0.07
C VAL A 17 -7.32 7.10 1.56
N ASP A 18 -8.32 7.24 2.41
CA ASP A 18 -8.20 7.01 3.85
C ASP A 18 -7.84 5.54 4.15
N GLU A 19 -8.50 4.58 3.51
CA GLU A 19 -8.23 3.16 3.72
C GLU A 19 -6.87 2.76 3.13
N THR A 20 -6.45 3.35 2.01
CA THR A 20 -5.10 3.19 1.45
C THR A 20 -4.05 3.70 2.43
N ILE A 21 -4.18 4.92 2.95
CA ILE A 21 -3.22 5.50 3.92
C ILE A 21 -3.17 4.66 5.20
N LYS A 22 -4.34 4.27 5.74
CA LYS A 22 -4.46 3.44 6.93
C LYS A 22 -3.77 2.09 6.76
N ASN A 23 -3.98 1.43 5.63
CA ASN A 23 -3.35 0.13 5.34
C ASN A 23 -1.87 0.26 4.98
N ALA A 24 -1.45 1.39 4.44
CA ALA A 24 -0.07 1.66 4.08
C ALA A 24 0.86 1.87 5.28
N LYS A 25 0.33 2.18 6.48
CA LYS A 25 1.13 2.49 7.69
C LYS A 25 2.28 3.46 7.39
N GLU A 26 1.99 4.53 6.64
CA GLU A 26 2.94 5.57 6.20
C GLU A 26 3.97 5.13 5.13
N MET A 27 3.88 3.90 4.59
CA MET A 27 4.76 3.43 3.51
C MET A 27 4.23 3.84 2.13
N LEU A 28 4.89 4.83 1.50
CA LEU A 28 4.55 5.31 0.15
C LEU A 28 4.47 4.19 -0.91
N LEU A 29 5.38 3.21 -0.86
CA LEU A 29 5.39 2.08 -1.80
C LEU A 29 4.13 1.20 -1.69
N LEU A 30 3.63 0.98 -0.47
CA LEU A 30 2.44 0.17 -0.26
C LEU A 30 1.18 0.87 -0.78
N ALA A 31 1.09 2.18 -0.58
CA ALA A 31 0.02 2.99 -1.14
C ALA A 31 0.02 2.96 -2.68
N THR A 32 1.19 3.06 -3.32
CA THR A 32 1.31 2.92 -4.78
C THR A 32 0.81 1.55 -5.26
N LEU A 33 1.25 0.46 -4.61
CA LEU A 33 0.79 -0.89 -4.95
C LEU A 33 -0.73 -1.08 -4.78
N GLN A 34 -1.32 -0.43 -3.77
CA GLN A 34 -2.75 -0.45 -3.52
C GLN A 34 -3.54 0.28 -4.61
N LEU A 35 -3.07 1.48 -4.99
CA LEU A 35 -3.68 2.27 -6.06
C LEU A 35 -3.57 1.57 -7.42
N ASP A 36 -2.41 0.99 -7.73
CA ASP A 36 -2.19 0.22 -8.94
C ASP A 36 -3.12 -1.01 -8.99
N ALA A 37 -3.31 -1.70 -7.86
CA ALA A 37 -4.19 -2.86 -7.81
C ALA A 37 -5.64 -2.53 -8.19
N ILE A 38 -6.15 -1.38 -7.74
CA ILE A 38 -7.53 -0.95 -7.98
C ILE A 38 -7.72 -0.10 -9.25
N ALA A 39 -6.64 0.26 -9.95
CA ALA A 39 -6.68 1.18 -11.10
C ALA A 39 -7.60 0.70 -12.25
N GLU A 40 -7.76 -0.62 -12.40
CA GLU A 40 -8.62 -1.23 -13.43
C GLU A 40 -10.03 -1.56 -12.92
N SER A 41 -10.34 -1.29 -11.66
CA SER A 41 -11.66 -1.59 -11.09
C SER A 41 -12.73 -0.66 -11.66
N CYS A 42 -13.85 -1.23 -12.09
CA CYS A 42 -14.98 -0.52 -12.70
C CYS A 42 -16.18 -0.39 -11.74
N THR A 43 -16.15 -1.07 -10.59
CA THR A 43 -17.21 -1.05 -9.58
C THR A 43 -16.64 -0.93 -8.17
N GLU A 44 -17.45 -0.44 -7.24
CA GLU A 44 -17.11 -0.32 -5.82
C GLU A 44 -16.75 -1.69 -5.21
N TRP A 45 -17.52 -2.72 -5.52
CA TRP A 45 -17.25 -4.09 -5.06
C TRP A 45 -15.87 -4.60 -5.54
N GLU A 46 -15.48 -4.32 -6.79
CA GLU A 46 -14.15 -4.70 -7.30
C GLU A 46 -13.02 -3.96 -6.58
N VAL A 47 -13.23 -2.69 -6.22
CA VAL A 47 -12.27 -1.94 -5.40
C VAL A 47 -12.11 -2.60 -4.03
N GLU A 48 -13.22 -2.89 -3.35
CA GLU A 48 -13.20 -3.51 -2.02
C GLU A 48 -12.52 -4.89 -2.02
N GLU A 49 -12.86 -5.75 -2.99
CA GLU A 49 -12.26 -7.09 -3.10
C GLU A 49 -10.76 -7.01 -3.39
N LYS A 50 -10.33 -6.14 -4.30
CA LYS A 50 -8.90 -6.01 -4.61
C LYS A 50 -8.10 -5.46 -3.43
N LEU A 51 -8.64 -4.49 -2.67
CA LEU A 51 -7.98 -3.96 -1.48
C LEU A 51 -7.73 -5.04 -0.41
N LYS A 52 -8.59 -6.06 -0.29
CA LYS A 52 -8.40 -7.19 0.65
C LYS A 52 -7.21 -8.09 0.30
N HIS A 53 -6.84 -8.14 -0.99
CA HIS A 53 -5.78 -9.02 -1.48
C HIS A 53 -4.42 -8.34 -1.58
N VAL A 54 -4.35 -7.04 -1.27
CA VAL A 54 -3.06 -6.33 -1.19
C VAL A 54 -2.26 -6.87 0.01
N PRO A 55 -0.94 -7.13 -0.16
CA PRO A 55 -0.07 -7.53 0.93
C PRO A 55 -0.08 -6.51 2.10
N SER A 56 -0.73 -6.85 3.20
CA SER A 56 -0.79 -6.02 4.42
C SER A 56 0.46 -6.15 5.31
N ASN A 57 1.30 -7.15 5.05
CA ASN A 57 2.49 -7.48 5.83
C ASN A 57 3.79 -6.92 5.23
N LEU A 58 3.71 -5.94 4.33
CA LEU A 58 4.88 -5.36 3.68
C LEU A 58 5.84 -4.75 4.72
N TYR A 59 5.30 -4.06 5.72
CA TYR A 59 6.07 -3.51 6.84
C TYR A 59 6.81 -4.60 7.63
N GLU A 60 6.13 -5.68 8.00
CA GLU A 60 6.73 -6.80 8.74
C GLU A 60 7.76 -7.55 7.91
N SER A 61 7.54 -7.63 6.60
CA SER A 61 8.48 -8.21 5.64
C SER A 61 9.71 -7.32 5.45
N TYR A 62 9.52 -6.00 5.44
CA TYR A 62 10.59 -5.01 5.40
C TYR A 62 11.42 -5.03 6.70
N ALA A 63 10.77 -4.98 7.86
CA ALA A 63 11.42 -5.07 9.17
C ALA A 63 12.24 -6.37 9.31
N ARG A 64 11.67 -7.54 8.95
CA ARG A 64 12.40 -8.81 8.93
C ARG A 64 13.54 -8.83 7.91
N THR A 65 13.46 -8.04 6.85
CA THR A 65 14.55 -7.89 5.88
C THR A 65 15.69 -7.08 6.48
N LEU A 66 15.38 -5.96 7.16
CA LEU A 66 16.37 -5.18 7.89
C LEU A 66 17.05 -5.98 9.00
N GLU A 67 16.30 -6.75 9.80
CA GLU A 67 16.89 -7.64 10.82
C GLU A 67 17.87 -8.63 10.20
N ARG A 68 17.52 -9.23 9.05
CA ARG A 68 18.41 -10.15 8.33
C ARG A 68 19.66 -9.47 7.79
N VAL A 69 19.55 -8.22 7.35
CA VAL A 69 20.67 -7.38 6.92
C VAL A 69 21.59 -7.06 8.12
N ASP A 70 21.01 -6.73 9.27
CA ASP A 70 21.76 -6.40 10.48
C ASP A 70 22.52 -7.57 11.09
N GLN A 71 22.05 -8.80 10.83
CA GLN A 71 22.72 -10.03 11.21
C GLN A 71 23.90 -10.39 10.29
N GLN A 72 24.10 -9.68 9.17
CA GLN A 72 25.23 -9.94 8.28
C GLN A 72 26.55 -9.37 8.83
N PRO A 73 27.71 -9.94 8.45
CA PRO A 73 29.01 -9.33 8.73
C PRO A 73 29.12 -7.91 8.16
N ASP A 74 29.91 -7.05 8.79
CA ASP A 74 29.96 -5.60 8.53
C ASP A 74 30.06 -5.23 7.05
N ASN A 75 30.91 -5.92 6.28
CA ASN A 75 31.09 -5.65 4.86
C ASN A 75 29.82 -5.92 4.04
N PHE A 76 29.08 -6.98 4.37
CA PHE A 76 27.84 -7.36 3.69
C PHE A 76 26.67 -6.50 4.13
N ARG A 77 26.59 -6.17 5.42
CA ARG A 77 25.60 -5.24 5.97
C ARG A 77 25.72 -3.86 5.33
N MET A 78 26.95 -3.32 5.26
CA MET A 78 27.21 -2.01 4.65
C MET A 78 26.89 -2.00 3.14
N LEU A 79 27.18 -3.09 2.43
CA LEU A 79 26.80 -3.23 1.02
C LEU A 79 25.28 -3.30 0.85
N ALA A 80 24.58 -4.06 1.68
CA ALA A 80 23.13 -4.19 1.65
C ALA A 80 22.42 -2.85 1.91
N TYR A 81 22.88 -2.07 2.90
CA TYR A 81 22.33 -0.73 3.15
C TYR A 81 22.51 0.23 1.98
N ARG A 82 23.64 0.16 1.24
CA ARG A 82 23.87 0.97 0.03
C ARG A 82 23.00 0.59 -1.15
N MET A 83 22.40 -0.60 -1.15
CA MET A 83 21.49 -1.05 -2.21
C MET A 83 20.02 -0.81 -1.85
N LEU A 84 19.71 -0.59 -0.57
CA LEU A 84 18.35 -0.36 -0.05
C LEU A 84 18.00 1.12 0.12
N LEU A 85 19.01 2.01 0.13
CA LEU A 85 18.91 3.47 0.17
C LEU A 85 19.32 4.06 -1.19
#